data_AF-A0AAN8VHQ2-F1
#
_entry.id   AF-A0AAN8VHQ2-F1
#
_cell.length_a   1.000
_cell.length_b   1.000
_cell.length_c   1.000
_cell.angle_alpha   90.00
_cell.angle_beta   90.00
_cell.angle_gamma   90.00
#
_symmetry.space_group_name_H-M   'P 1'
#
loop_
_entity.id
_entity.type
_entity.pdbx_description
1 polymer ?
#
loop_
_entity_poly.entity_id
_entity_poly.type
_entity_poly.pdbx_seq_one_letter_code
_entity_poly.pdbx_strand_id
1 'polypeptide(L)'
;MGNRVEQTMVEGAYLEGNKSLSNWDVFSHIPGKIDDGSNADVADNHYHLYTEDIQLMKSLGVNSYRFSISWSRVLPYGRFGEVNSIGIEFYNNLINDLLGQGKARRYDWDSVVYTVTPVSGNFIYPAGLENIIMWFKDRYNNTPMFITENGYSQGNGTLDDIVNDYDRIEYMQGYLSHVELAVRRGAAVRGYFVWSLLDNFEWLYGYAVRYGLHYVNFETLERTPKLSADWYKQFLAGNATDKLEKRGRSLPVLRQRFLGRGFLYS
;
A
#
# COMPACT_ATOMS: atom_id res chain seq x y z
N MET A 1 -7.58 -0.83 8.98
CA MET A 1 -7.09 -0.66 7.59
C MET A 1 -5.73 -1.31 7.50
N GLY A 2 -5.28 -1.63 6.30
CA GLY A 2 -3.99 -2.28 6.09
C GLY A 2 -3.11 -1.55 5.08
N ASN A 3 -1.95 -2.14 4.82
CA ASN A 3 -1.10 -1.80 3.69
C ASN A 3 -1.05 -2.98 2.71
N ARG A 4 -0.88 -2.71 1.42
CA ARG A 4 -0.59 -3.74 0.40
C ARG A 4 0.85 -3.61 -0.10
N VAL A 5 1.40 -4.76 -0.48
CA VAL A 5 2.69 -4.98 -1.12
C VAL A 5 2.51 -6.03 -2.24
N GLU A 6 3.33 -5.96 -3.29
CA GLU A 6 3.38 -6.94 -4.38
C GLU A 6 4.84 -7.33 -4.67
N GLN A 7 5.09 -8.64 -4.81
CA GLN A 7 6.39 -9.21 -4.48
C GLN A 7 7.50 -8.93 -5.48
N THR A 8 7.15 -8.93 -6.77
CA THR A 8 8.08 -8.56 -7.86
C THR A 8 8.52 -7.09 -7.80
N MET A 9 7.98 -6.32 -6.84
CA MET A 9 8.33 -4.93 -6.61
C MET A 9 9.17 -4.73 -5.34
N VAL A 10 9.15 -5.68 -4.39
CA VAL A 10 9.70 -5.52 -3.02
C VAL A 10 10.69 -6.60 -2.60
N GLU A 11 10.50 -7.86 -2.99
CA GLU A 11 11.18 -8.97 -2.29
C GLU A 11 12.69 -8.91 -2.48
N GLY A 12 13.16 -8.50 -3.67
CA GLY A 12 14.55 -8.62 -4.05
C GLY A 12 15.00 -10.08 -4.06
N ALA A 13 16.23 -10.35 -3.63
CA ALA A 13 16.77 -11.68 -3.38
C ALA A 13 16.45 -12.68 -4.51
N TYR A 14 16.61 -12.23 -5.77
CA TYR A 14 15.89 -12.79 -6.92
C TYR A 14 16.37 -14.18 -7.39
N LEU A 15 17.58 -14.59 -6.98
CA LEU A 15 18.14 -15.93 -7.20
C LEU A 15 18.29 -16.73 -5.88
N GLU A 16 17.81 -16.18 -4.76
CA GLU A 16 18.06 -16.73 -3.43
C GLU A 16 16.92 -17.64 -2.95
N GLY A 17 17.23 -18.49 -1.97
CA GLY A 17 16.25 -19.42 -1.37
C GLY A 17 15.63 -20.38 -2.38
N ASN A 18 16.39 -20.81 -3.40
CA ASN A 18 15.95 -21.65 -4.52
C ASN A 18 14.80 -21.05 -5.38
N LYS A 19 14.68 -19.71 -5.42
CA LYS A 19 13.80 -19.01 -6.38
C LYS A 19 14.24 -19.27 -7.83
N SER A 20 13.29 -19.45 -8.74
CA SER A 20 13.53 -19.40 -10.18
C SER A 20 13.20 -18.04 -10.81
N LEU A 21 13.63 -17.84 -12.06
CA LEU A 21 13.26 -16.66 -12.83
C LEU A 21 11.77 -16.72 -13.21
N SER A 22 11.04 -15.69 -12.83
CA SER A 22 9.70 -15.40 -13.36
C SER A 22 9.79 -14.62 -14.67
N ASN A 23 8.65 -14.46 -15.35
CA ASN A 23 8.55 -13.63 -16.55
C ASN A 23 8.99 -12.17 -16.30
N TRP A 24 8.82 -11.64 -15.08
CA TRP A 24 9.23 -10.27 -14.74
C TRP A 24 10.73 -10.13 -14.46
N ASP A 25 11.35 -11.15 -13.87
CA ASP A 25 12.83 -11.20 -13.75
C ASP A 25 13.46 -11.17 -15.16
N VAL A 26 12.93 -11.99 -16.10
CA VAL A 26 13.42 -12.03 -17.48
C VAL A 26 13.11 -10.72 -18.23
N PHE A 27 11.93 -10.13 -18.05
CA PHE A 27 11.50 -8.94 -18.79
C PHE A 27 12.27 -7.67 -18.38
N SER A 28 12.49 -7.45 -17.07
CA SER A 28 13.20 -6.26 -16.56
C SER A 28 14.66 -6.21 -17.00
N HIS A 29 15.30 -7.36 -17.19
CA HIS A 29 16.66 -7.48 -17.73
C HIS A 29 16.79 -7.19 -19.24
N ILE A 30 15.70 -6.98 -19.98
CA ILE A 30 15.79 -6.64 -21.42
C ILE A 30 16.10 -5.14 -21.55
N PRO A 31 17.22 -4.74 -22.19
CA PRO A 31 17.60 -3.33 -22.29
C PRO A 31 16.51 -2.46 -22.92
N GLY A 32 16.17 -1.35 -22.25
CA GLY A 32 15.13 -0.42 -22.70
C GLY A 32 13.69 -0.94 -22.54
N LYS A 33 13.43 -1.83 -21.57
CA LYS A 33 12.07 -2.22 -21.14
C LYS A 33 11.57 -1.56 -19.87
N ILE A 34 12.49 -1.03 -19.05
CA ILE A 34 12.21 -0.24 -17.86
C ILE A 34 12.76 1.16 -18.13
N ASP A 35 12.00 2.21 -17.81
CA ASP A 35 12.24 3.59 -18.22
C ASP A 35 13.54 4.18 -17.63
N ASP A 36 13.93 3.75 -16.43
CA ASP A 36 15.20 4.10 -15.78
C ASP A 36 16.31 3.06 -16.01
N GLY A 37 16.01 1.97 -16.73
CA GLY A 37 16.93 0.87 -17.01
C GLY A 37 17.23 -0.06 -15.82
N SER A 38 16.50 0.06 -14.70
CA SER A 38 16.71 -0.76 -13.49
C SER A 38 15.98 -2.11 -13.54
N ASN A 39 16.21 -2.96 -12.52
CA ASN A 39 15.52 -4.22 -12.31
C ASN A 39 15.09 -4.40 -10.83
N ALA A 40 14.33 -5.46 -10.54
CA ALA A 40 13.82 -5.76 -9.21
C ALA A 40 14.70 -6.74 -8.40
N ASP A 41 15.99 -6.89 -8.75
CA ASP A 41 16.89 -7.90 -8.17
C ASP A 41 17.08 -7.73 -6.67
N VAL A 42 17.11 -6.47 -6.23
CA VAL A 42 17.24 -6.04 -4.82
C VAL A 42 15.94 -5.42 -4.32
N ALA A 43 15.22 -4.64 -5.14
CA ALA A 43 13.98 -3.96 -4.76
C ALA A 43 14.15 -3.14 -3.46
N ASP A 44 13.19 -3.16 -2.53
CA ASP A 44 13.39 -2.65 -1.17
C ASP A 44 14.00 -3.70 -0.21
N ASN A 45 14.33 -4.90 -0.72
CA ASN A 45 14.89 -6.05 -0.03
C ASN A 45 14.00 -6.62 1.11
N HIS A 46 12.68 -6.55 0.96
CA HIS A 46 11.72 -7.08 1.93
C HIS A 46 11.98 -8.55 2.32
N TYR A 47 12.51 -9.39 1.41
CA TYR A 47 12.81 -10.79 1.73
C TYR A 47 13.77 -10.94 2.92
N HIS A 48 14.72 -10.03 3.08
CA HIS A 48 15.64 -9.99 4.22
C HIS A 48 15.20 -9.06 5.36
N LEU A 49 14.43 -8.01 5.05
CA LEU A 49 14.09 -6.93 5.98
C LEU A 49 12.64 -6.98 6.51
N TYR A 50 11.86 -8.03 6.18
CA TYR A 50 10.45 -8.15 6.57
C TYR A 50 10.19 -7.94 8.07
N THR A 51 11.10 -8.37 8.94
CA THR A 51 10.96 -8.18 10.39
C THR A 51 10.97 -6.70 10.79
N GLU A 52 11.80 -5.87 10.14
CA GLU A 52 11.84 -4.41 10.34
C GLU A 52 10.57 -3.76 9.77
N ASP A 53 10.18 -4.15 8.55
CA ASP A 53 8.98 -3.62 7.88
C ASP A 53 7.69 -3.96 8.65
N ILE A 54 7.67 -5.10 9.35
CA ILE A 54 6.61 -5.46 10.30
C ILE A 54 6.64 -4.57 11.55
N GLN A 55 7.80 -4.12 12.05
CA GLN A 55 7.85 -3.10 13.11
C GLN A 55 7.37 -1.73 12.60
N LEU A 56 7.68 -1.34 11.37
CA LEU A 56 7.12 -0.13 10.75
C LEU A 56 5.59 -0.21 10.70
N MET A 57 5.02 -1.34 10.26
CA MET A 57 3.57 -1.58 10.29
C MET A 57 2.97 -1.54 11.71
N LYS A 58 3.61 -2.16 12.70
CA LYS A 58 3.21 -2.08 14.11
C LYS A 58 3.24 -0.63 14.61
N SER A 59 4.23 0.16 14.21
CA SER A 59 4.37 1.57 14.59
C SER A 59 3.34 2.50 13.94
N LEU A 60 2.85 2.16 12.74
CA LEU A 60 1.73 2.84 12.07
C LEU A 60 0.37 2.52 12.71
N GLY A 61 0.25 1.36 13.35
CA GLY A 61 -1.03 0.86 13.89
C GLY A 61 -1.97 0.27 12.83
N VAL A 62 -1.45 -0.17 11.68
CA VAL A 62 -2.26 -0.92 10.70
C VAL A 62 -2.64 -2.29 11.26
N ASN A 63 -3.83 -2.78 10.91
CA ASN A 63 -4.41 -4.01 11.45
C ASN A 63 -4.65 -5.11 10.41
N SER A 64 -4.00 -5.00 9.26
CA SER A 64 -3.96 -6.02 8.19
C SER A 64 -2.78 -5.73 7.27
N TYR A 65 -2.22 -6.77 6.66
CA TYR A 65 -1.24 -6.65 5.58
C TYR A 65 -1.66 -7.57 4.44
N ARG A 66 -1.62 -7.07 3.20
CA ARG A 66 -1.90 -7.87 2.00
C ARG A 66 -0.64 -7.96 1.16
N PHE A 67 -0.15 -9.17 0.99
CA PHE A 67 0.96 -9.53 0.11
C PHE A 67 0.48 -10.60 -0.88
N SER A 68 1.14 -10.72 -2.03
CA SER A 68 0.99 -11.88 -2.93
C SER A 68 1.89 -13.04 -2.43
N ILE A 69 1.80 -14.22 -3.05
CA ILE A 69 2.75 -15.35 -2.80
C ILE A 69 3.45 -15.70 -4.12
N SER A 70 4.77 -15.85 -4.10
CA SER A 70 5.58 -15.81 -5.33
C SER A 70 5.71 -17.22 -5.89
N TRP A 71 5.09 -17.46 -7.05
CA TRP A 71 5.04 -18.80 -7.62
C TRP A 71 6.42 -19.36 -7.98
N SER A 72 7.37 -18.50 -8.37
CA SER A 72 8.76 -18.93 -8.62
C SER A 72 9.59 -19.13 -7.34
N ARG A 73 9.12 -18.67 -6.16
CA ARG A 73 9.65 -19.11 -4.86
C ARG A 73 9.00 -20.40 -4.36
N VAL A 74 7.70 -20.63 -4.61
CA VAL A 74 6.97 -21.79 -4.09
C VAL A 74 7.11 -23.05 -4.95
N LEU A 75 7.05 -22.91 -6.27
CA LEU A 75 7.12 -23.99 -7.27
C LEU A 75 8.09 -23.56 -8.40
N PRO A 76 9.41 -23.50 -8.14
CA PRO A 76 10.39 -22.92 -9.05
C PRO A 76 10.45 -23.60 -10.43
N TYR A 77 10.17 -24.91 -10.51
CA TYR A 77 10.10 -25.67 -11.78
C TYR A 77 8.66 -26.00 -12.20
N GLY A 78 7.67 -25.26 -11.68
CA GLY A 78 6.26 -25.43 -11.98
C GLY A 78 5.73 -26.83 -11.61
N ARG A 79 4.81 -27.36 -12.42
CA ARG A 79 4.12 -28.64 -12.16
C ARG A 79 5.04 -29.88 -12.17
N PHE A 80 6.26 -29.75 -12.66
CA PHE A 80 7.23 -30.86 -12.77
C PHE A 80 8.33 -30.83 -11.72
N GLY A 81 8.33 -29.83 -10.83
CA GLY A 81 9.22 -29.75 -9.67
C GLY A 81 8.52 -30.06 -8.35
N GLU A 82 9.32 -30.20 -7.31
CA GLU A 82 8.84 -30.26 -5.92
C GLU A 82 8.53 -28.84 -5.40
N VAL A 83 7.78 -28.78 -4.29
CA VAL A 83 7.54 -27.53 -3.56
C VAL A 83 8.83 -27.11 -2.85
N ASN A 84 9.26 -25.87 -3.06
CA ASN A 84 10.45 -25.35 -2.41
C ASN A 84 10.14 -24.96 -0.94
N SER A 85 10.64 -25.76 0.00
CA SER A 85 10.41 -25.56 1.43
C SER A 85 10.98 -24.24 1.96
N ILE A 86 12.09 -23.74 1.39
CA ILE A 86 12.73 -22.48 1.83
C ILE A 86 11.85 -21.28 1.46
N GLY A 87 11.30 -21.28 0.24
CA GLY A 87 10.31 -20.28 -0.19
C GLY A 87 9.04 -20.30 0.66
N ILE A 88 8.58 -21.48 1.08
CA ILE A 88 7.45 -21.64 2.01
C ILE A 88 7.78 -21.13 3.43
N GLU A 89 9.00 -21.34 3.92
CA GLU A 89 9.44 -20.91 5.25
C GLU A 89 9.38 -19.38 5.41
N PHE A 90 9.81 -18.62 4.40
CA PHE A 90 9.66 -17.16 4.35
C PHE A 90 8.20 -16.72 4.55
N TYR A 91 7.25 -17.29 3.78
CA TYR A 91 5.83 -16.94 3.92
C TYR A 91 5.24 -17.38 5.26
N ASN A 92 5.66 -18.53 5.81
CA ASN A 92 5.22 -18.97 7.13
C ASN A 92 5.68 -17.99 8.22
N ASN A 93 6.94 -17.55 8.19
CA ASN A 93 7.48 -16.60 9.17
C ASN A 93 6.76 -15.24 9.08
N LEU A 94 6.57 -14.73 7.86
CA LEU A 94 5.78 -13.51 7.60
C LEU A 94 4.34 -13.65 8.14
N ILE A 95 3.65 -14.76 7.89
CA ILE A 95 2.28 -14.99 8.39
C ILE A 95 2.24 -15.05 9.92
N ASN A 96 3.19 -15.76 10.55
CA ASN A 96 3.24 -15.93 12.00
C ASN A 96 3.40 -14.57 12.72
N ASP A 97 4.27 -13.69 12.23
CA ASP A 97 4.49 -12.35 12.81
C ASP A 97 3.29 -11.39 12.65
N LEU A 98 2.41 -11.65 11.67
CA LEU A 98 1.22 -10.84 11.40
C LEU A 98 0.00 -11.21 12.26
N LEU A 99 -0.12 -12.46 12.69
CA LEU A 99 -1.34 -13.00 13.33
C LEU A 99 -1.66 -12.45 14.74
N GLY A 100 -0.75 -11.69 15.36
CA GLY A 100 -0.86 -11.27 16.76
C GLY A 100 -1.75 -10.04 17.08
N GLN A 101 -2.49 -9.45 16.12
CA GLN A 101 -3.03 -8.08 16.26
C GLN A 101 -4.46 -7.87 15.73
N GLY A 102 -5.22 -6.91 16.32
CA GLY A 102 -6.44 -6.39 15.67
C GLY A 102 -7.43 -5.58 16.54
N LYS A 103 -7.82 -4.38 16.04
CA LYS A 103 -9.08 -3.60 16.30
C LYS A 103 -9.01 -2.20 15.62
N ALA A 104 -10.01 -1.74 14.83
CA ALA A 104 -10.35 -0.31 14.55
C ALA A 104 -11.52 -0.08 13.55
N ARG A 105 -12.08 1.15 13.51
CA ARG A 105 -12.91 1.90 12.51
C ARG A 105 -12.78 3.43 12.89
N ARG A 106 -13.37 4.51 12.35
CA ARG A 106 -14.23 5.02 11.22
C ARG A 106 -14.23 6.59 11.35
N TYR A 107 -15.00 7.39 10.59
CA TYR A 107 -15.23 8.87 10.62
C TYR A 107 -14.33 9.70 9.66
N ASP A 108 -14.80 10.70 8.88
CA ASP A 108 -16.17 11.18 8.51
C ASP A 108 -16.16 11.96 7.14
N TRP A 109 -17.23 12.67 6.73
CA TRP A 109 -17.29 13.61 5.57
C TRP A 109 -16.44 14.90 5.82
N ASP A 110 -16.08 15.75 4.85
CA ASP A 110 -16.28 15.76 3.37
C ASP A 110 -15.21 16.63 2.66
N SER A 111 -15.09 16.50 1.32
CA SER A 111 -14.65 17.49 0.29
C SER A 111 -13.80 16.90 -0.85
N VAL A 112 -13.82 17.54 -2.02
CA VAL A 112 -13.26 17.03 -3.29
C VAL A 112 -12.37 18.06 -4.00
N VAL A 113 -11.21 17.63 -4.48
CA VAL A 113 -10.32 18.38 -5.38
C VAL A 113 -9.98 17.49 -6.59
N TYR A 114 -9.84 18.08 -7.77
CA TYR A 114 -9.43 17.39 -9.01
C TYR A 114 -8.01 17.83 -9.40
N THR A 115 -7.11 16.88 -9.55
CA THR A 115 -5.69 17.07 -9.91
C THR A 115 -5.18 15.89 -10.75
N VAL A 116 -3.98 16.01 -11.31
CA VAL A 116 -3.29 14.91 -12.02
C VAL A 116 -2.16 14.36 -11.16
N THR A 117 -1.81 13.10 -11.34
CA THR A 117 -0.62 12.49 -10.71
C THR A 117 0.57 12.44 -11.70
N PRO A 118 1.81 12.25 -11.22
CA PRO A 118 2.99 12.03 -12.06
C PRO A 118 2.90 10.84 -13.04
N VAL A 119 2.09 9.81 -12.76
CA VAL A 119 1.87 8.71 -13.70
C VAL A 119 0.86 9.15 -14.77
N SER A 120 1.28 9.11 -16.04
CA SER A 120 0.46 9.56 -17.16
C SER A 120 -0.85 8.77 -17.26
N GLY A 121 -1.97 9.49 -17.33
CA GLY A 121 -3.32 8.92 -17.35
C GLY A 121 -3.95 8.67 -15.97
N ASN A 122 -3.20 8.76 -14.86
CA ASN A 122 -3.76 8.64 -13.51
C ASN A 122 -4.27 10.00 -13.00
N PHE A 123 -5.59 10.17 -13.02
CA PHE A 123 -6.31 11.35 -12.52
C PHE A 123 -6.78 11.19 -11.07
N ILE A 124 -6.78 12.28 -10.30
CA ILE A 124 -7.32 12.31 -8.95
C ILE A 124 -8.82 12.60 -9.04
N TYR A 125 -9.65 11.56 -8.81
CA TYR A 125 -11.11 11.67 -8.77
C TYR A 125 -11.70 10.81 -7.63
N PRO A 126 -11.65 11.30 -6.37
CA PRO A 126 -12.15 10.57 -5.20
C PRO A 126 -13.60 10.08 -5.30
N ALA A 127 -14.50 10.90 -5.86
CA ALA A 127 -15.90 10.51 -6.07
C ALA A 127 -16.07 9.34 -7.07
N GLY A 128 -15.09 9.08 -7.93
CA GLY A 128 -15.04 7.88 -8.76
C GLY A 128 -14.98 6.59 -7.94
N LEU A 129 -14.26 6.60 -6.81
CA LEU A 129 -14.19 5.45 -5.90
C LEU A 129 -15.51 5.24 -5.15
N GLU A 130 -16.20 6.31 -4.75
CA GLU A 130 -17.56 6.17 -4.19
C GLU A 130 -18.53 5.58 -5.22
N ASN A 131 -18.54 6.14 -6.45
CA ASN A 131 -19.43 5.72 -7.52
C ASN A 131 -19.25 4.24 -7.87
N ILE A 132 -18.01 3.74 -7.95
CA ILE A 132 -17.77 2.33 -8.26
C ILE A 132 -18.12 1.40 -7.07
N ILE A 133 -17.88 1.81 -5.82
CA ILE A 133 -18.33 1.06 -4.63
C ILE A 133 -19.85 0.94 -4.60
N MET A 134 -20.58 2.03 -4.87
CA MET A 134 -22.04 2.04 -4.92
C MET A 134 -22.57 1.18 -6.08
N TRP A 135 -21.92 1.21 -7.24
CA TRP A 135 -22.24 0.31 -8.34
C TRP A 135 -22.00 -1.17 -7.97
N PHE A 136 -20.88 -1.51 -7.33
CA PHE A 136 -20.61 -2.88 -6.87
C PHE A 136 -21.64 -3.35 -5.82
N LYS A 137 -22.01 -2.47 -4.88
CA LYS A 137 -23.07 -2.72 -3.89
C LYS A 137 -24.37 -3.11 -4.60
N ASP A 138 -24.86 -2.27 -5.51
CA ASP A 138 -26.17 -2.47 -6.11
C ASP A 138 -26.16 -3.62 -7.15
N ARG A 139 -25.04 -3.85 -7.85
CA ARG A 139 -24.87 -4.91 -8.85
C ARG A 139 -24.63 -6.30 -8.27
N TYR A 140 -24.09 -6.41 -7.05
CA TYR A 140 -23.72 -7.68 -6.40
C TYR A 140 -24.31 -7.84 -4.99
N ASN A 141 -25.57 -7.41 -4.81
CA ASN A 141 -26.37 -7.63 -3.59
C ASN A 141 -25.65 -7.24 -2.27
N ASN A 142 -24.94 -6.12 -2.29
CA ASN A 142 -24.15 -5.60 -1.17
C ASN A 142 -23.15 -6.61 -0.56
N THR A 143 -22.54 -7.45 -1.41
CA THR A 143 -21.51 -8.41 -0.99
C THR A 143 -20.37 -7.68 -0.25
N PRO A 144 -19.90 -8.18 0.91
CA PRO A 144 -18.81 -7.57 1.65
C PRO A 144 -17.54 -7.42 0.80
N MET A 145 -16.99 -6.21 0.77
CA MET A 145 -15.90 -5.84 -0.14
C MET A 145 -14.73 -5.16 0.58
N PHE A 146 -13.55 -5.17 -0.04
CA PHE A 146 -12.34 -4.55 0.47
C PHE A 146 -11.73 -3.69 -0.65
N ILE A 147 -11.29 -2.48 -0.33
CA ILE A 147 -10.52 -1.65 -1.27
C ILE A 147 -9.07 -2.11 -1.16
N THR A 148 -8.62 -2.93 -2.11
CA THR A 148 -7.37 -3.71 -1.97
C THR A 148 -6.09 -2.96 -2.38
N GLU A 149 -6.26 -1.84 -3.09
CA GLU A 149 -5.26 -0.82 -3.42
C GLU A 149 -5.96 0.55 -3.49
N ASN A 150 -5.32 1.58 -2.95
CA ASN A 150 -5.51 2.98 -3.32
C ASN A 150 -4.28 3.79 -2.87
N GLY A 151 -3.76 4.69 -3.70
CA GLY A 151 -2.44 5.30 -3.46
C GLY A 151 -2.04 6.40 -4.44
N TYR A 152 -1.09 7.23 -4.03
CA TYR A 152 -0.58 8.37 -4.80
C TYR A 152 0.87 8.16 -5.24
N SER A 153 1.10 8.18 -6.56
CA SER A 153 2.43 8.23 -7.16
C SER A 153 3.05 9.61 -6.90
N GLN A 154 4.29 9.63 -6.47
CA GLN A 154 5.14 10.81 -6.34
C GLN A 154 6.32 10.61 -7.31
N GLY A 155 6.68 11.65 -8.06
CA GLY A 155 7.83 11.62 -8.96
C GLY A 155 9.13 11.97 -8.24
N ASN A 156 10.21 12.08 -9.01
CA ASN A 156 11.50 12.55 -8.53
C ASN A 156 11.44 14.01 -8.01
N GLY A 157 12.19 14.28 -6.95
CA GLY A 157 12.34 15.59 -6.29
C GLY A 157 13.58 15.56 -5.38
N THR A 158 13.78 16.58 -4.54
CA THR A 158 14.76 16.48 -3.46
C THR A 158 14.27 15.51 -2.38
N LEU A 159 15.15 15.04 -1.49
CA LEU A 159 14.70 14.22 -0.35
C LEU A 159 13.66 14.96 0.51
N ASP A 160 13.78 16.28 0.66
CA ASP A 160 12.82 17.12 1.38
C ASP A 160 11.45 17.17 0.68
N ASP A 161 11.42 17.32 -0.67
CA ASP A 161 10.17 17.21 -1.45
C ASP A 161 9.55 15.80 -1.36
N ILE A 162 10.39 14.77 -1.24
CA ILE A 162 9.94 13.37 -1.18
C ILE A 162 9.34 13.03 0.18
N VAL A 163 9.93 13.48 1.30
CA VAL A 163 9.38 13.22 2.64
C VAL A 163 8.26 14.16 3.05
N ASN A 164 8.24 15.41 2.58
CA ASN A 164 7.14 16.36 2.86
C ASN A 164 5.98 16.20 1.85
N ASP A 165 5.45 14.99 1.76
CA ASP A 165 4.53 14.51 0.71
C ASP A 165 3.05 14.95 0.89
N TYR A 166 2.82 16.25 1.09
CA TYR A 166 1.48 16.82 1.29
C TYR A 166 0.44 16.42 0.23
N ASP A 167 0.84 16.15 -1.01
CA ASP A 167 -0.06 15.71 -2.09
C ASP A 167 -0.58 14.26 -1.85
N ARG A 168 0.25 13.38 -1.28
CA ARG A 168 -0.16 12.02 -0.87
C ARG A 168 -1.20 12.09 0.23
N ILE A 169 -1.03 13.02 1.17
CA ILE A 169 -2.01 13.26 2.23
C ILE A 169 -3.32 13.78 1.62
N GLU A 170 -3.29 14.86 0.85
CA GLU A 170 -4.48 15.46 0.21
C GLU A 170 -5.26 14.43 -0.65
N TYR A 171 -4.55 13.56 -1.37
CA TYR A 171 -5.12 12.38 -2.05
C TYR A 171 -5.81 11.42 -1.07
N MET A 172 -5.10 10.92 -0.05
CA MET A 172 -5.62 9.93 0.89
C MET A 172 -6.84 10.47 1.65
N GLN A 173 -6.81 11.74 2.07
CA GLN A 173 -7.93 12.43 2.71
C GLN A 173 -9.20 12.35 1.85
N GLY A 174 -9.11 12.69 0.56
CA GLY A 174 -10.23 12.67 -0.37
C GLY A 174 -10.76 11.25 -0.65
N TYR A 175 -9.90 10.28 -0.94
CA TYR A 175 -10.38 8.92 -1.23
C TYR A 175 -10.94 8.21 0.02
N LEU A 176 -10.37 8.44 1.20
CA LEU A 176 -10.87 7.86 2.46
C LEU A 176 -12.23 8.44 2.88
N SER A 177 -12.48 9.73 2.64
CA SER A 177 -13.81 10.30 2.85
C SER A 177 -14.81 9.60 1.91
N HIS A 178 -14.57 9.55 0.61
CA HIS A 178 -15.47 8.89 -0.36
C HIS A 178 -15.77 7.40 -0.07
N VAL A 179 -14.80 6.64 0.46
CA VAL A 179 -15.05 5.28 0.96
C VAL A 179 -16.02 5.28 2.16
N GLU A 180 -15.85 6.19 3.12
CA GLU A 180 -16.79 6.39 4.22
C GLU A 180 -18.20 6.78 3.72
N LEU A 181 -18.31 7.63 2.68
CA LEU A 181 -19.58 8.10 2.14
C LEU A 181 -20.40 6.93 1.57
N ALA A 182 -19.75 6.04 0.82
CA ALA A 182 -20.38 4.81 0.35
C ALA A 182 -20.84 3.90 1.51
N VAL A 183 -20.03 3.75 2.57
CA VAL A 183 -20.42 2.97 3.77
C VAL A 183 -21.56 3.64 4.55
N ARG A 184 -21.73 4.97 4.47
CA ARG A 184 -22.92 5.69 5.00
C ARG A 184 -24.15 5.47 4.14
N ARG A 185 -23.97 5.36 2.82
CA ARG A 185 -24.99 4.98 1.82
C ARG A 185 -25.22 3.45 1.76
N GLY A 186 -24.72 2.72 2.77
CA GLY A 186 -25.04 1.31 3.04
C GLY A 186 -24.11 0.28 2.41
N ALA A 187 -23.03 0.67 1.72
CA ALA A 187 -22.09 -0.27 1.12
C ALA A 187 -21.31 -1.07 2.17
N ALA A 188 -21.20 -2.39 1.99
CA ALA A 188 -20.60 -3.32 2.93
C ALA A 188 -19.06 -3.36 2.89
N VAL A 189 -18.39 -2.22 2.74
CA VAL A 189 -16.92 -2.14 2.74
C VAL A 189 -16.38 -2.53 4.12
N ARG A 190 -15.48 -3.52 4.17
CA ARG A 190 -14.91 -4.11 5.40
C ARG A 190 -13.46 -3.74 5.66
N GLY A 191 -12.76 -3.24 4.64
CA GLY A 191 -11.39 -2.76 4.78
C GLY A 191 -10.92 -1.95 3.58
N TYR A 192 -9.80 -1.27 3.81
CA TYR A 192 -9.11 -0.40 2.86
C TYR A 192 -7.61 -0.65 3.07
N PHE A 193 -6.86 -0.73 1.98
CA PHE A 193 -5.44 -1.03 1.94
C PHE A 193 -4.69 0.07 1.17
N VAL A 194 -3.72 0.71 1.82
CA VAL A 194 -2.87 1.73 1.18
C VAL A 194 -1.89 1.06 0.21
N TRP A 195 -1.78 1.62 -0.99
CA TRP A 195 -0.65 1.41 -1.89
C TRP A 195 0.34 2.58 -1.72
N SER A 196 1.49 2.42 -1.06
CA SER A 196 2.08 1.21 -0.45
C SER A 196 2.72 1.51 0.92
N LEU A 197 3.20 0.49 1.64
CA LEU A 197 3.97 0.70 2.89
C LEU A 197 5.30 1.41 2.62
N LEU A 198 6.03 0.93 1.61
CA LEU A 198 7.37 1.35 1.19
C LEU A 198 7.37 1.77 -0.27
N ASP A 199 8.29 2.67 -0.65
CA ASP A 199 8.67 2.86 -2.06
C ASP A 199 9.28 1.56 -2.60
N ASN A 200 8.90 1.19 -3.82
CA ASN A 200 9.18 -0.12 -4.43
C ASN A 200 9.34 0.03 -5.96
N PHE A 201 9.67 -1.06 -6.66
CA PHE A 201 9.86 -1.07 -8.11
C PHE A 201 8.52 -1.06 -8.86
N GLU A 202 8.10 0.11 -9.37
CA GLU A 202 6.78 0.35 -9.97
C GLU A 202 6.76 -0.03 -11.48
N TRP A 203 6.89 -1.33 -11.73
CA TRP A 203 6.85 -1.96 -13.05
C TRP A 203 7.78 -1.29 -14.09
N LEU A 204 7.21 -0.68 -15.14
CA LEU A 204 7.95 -0.04 -16.23
C LEU A 204 8.66 1.24 -15.80
N TYR A 205 8.21 1.89 -14.71
CA TYR A 205 8.81 3.12 -14.21
C TYR A 205 10.03 2.89 -13.30
N GLY A 206 10.37 1.63 -13.01
CA GLY A 206 11.47 1.27 -12.13
C GLY A 206 11.34 1.92 -10.75
N TYR A 207 12.37 2.66 -10.33
CA TYR A 207 12.41 3.38 -9.05
C TYR A 207 12.13 4.88 -9.18
N ALA A 208 11.80 5.37 -10.39
CA ALA A 208 11.52 6.79 -10.67
C ALA A 208 10.12 7.26 -10.23
N VAL A 209 9.24 6.33 -9.84
CA VAL A 209 7.90 6.60 -9.30
C VAL A 209 7.78 5.96 -7.92
N ARG A 210 7.24 6.71 -6.96
CA ARG A 210 7.26 6.38 -5.53
C ARG A 210 5.85 6.42 -4.95
N TYR A 211 5.37 5.29 -4.40
CA TYR A 211 4.02 5.17 -3.82
C TYR A 211 4.00 5.01 -2.29
N GLY A 212 5.15 4.77 -1.66
CA GLY A 212 5.25 4.40 -0.26
C GLY A 212 4.89 5.51 0.72
N LEU A 213 4.34 5.11 1.88
CA LEU A 213 4.30 5.92 3.10
C LEU A 213 5.71 6.13 3.68
N HIS A 214 6.63 5.17 3.50
CA HIS A 214 8.05 5.35 3.78
C HIS A 214 8.83 5.52 2.48
N TYR A 215 9.77 6.46 2.48
CA TYR A 215 10.83 6.54 1.49
C TYR A 215 11.80 5.37 1.70
N VAL A 216 12.23 4.76 0.59
CA VAL A 216 13.34 3.80 0.59
C VAL A 216 14.50 4.42 -0.18
N ASN A 217 15.66 4.50 0.48
CA ASN A 217 16.92 4.72 -0.19
C ASN A 217 17.39 3.38 -0.78
N PHE A 218 17.34 3.21 -2.10
CA PHE A 218 17.68 1.93 -2.75
C PHE A 218 19.20 1.64 -2.77
N GLU A 219 20.06 2.59 -2.36
CA GLU A 219 21.51 2.34 -2.19
C GLU A 219 21.84 1.84 -0.78
N THR A 220 21.19 2.36 0.25
CA THR A 220 21.47 2.00 1.67
C THR A 220 20.43 1.04 2.28
N LEU A 221 19.31 0.82 1.58
CA LEU A 221 18.09 0.14 2.03
C LEU A 221 17.39 0.77 3.25
N GLU A 222 17.77 1.99 3.64
CA GLU A 222 17.18 2.72 4.75
C GLU A 222 15.71 3.11 4.47
N ARG A 223 14.83 2.87 5.46
CA ARG A 223 13.42 3.29 5.45
C ARG A 223 13.22 4.60 6.23
N THR A 224 12.86 5.69 5.56
CA THR A 224 12.53 6.96 6.20
C THR A 224 11.02 7.21 6.15
N PRO A 225 10.31 7.46 7.28
CA PRO A 225 8.88 7.79 7.22
C PRO A 225 8.66 9.14 6.53
N LYS A 226 7.69 9.20 5.60
CA LYS A 226 7.23 10.47 5.02
C LYS A 226 6.16 11.10 5.91
N LEU A 227 5.83 12.37 5.68
CA LEU A 227 4.78 13.09 6.41
C LEU A 227 3.42 12.37 6.35
N SER A 228 3.13 11.68 5.25
CA SER A 228 1.96 10.83 5.10
C SER A 228 1.96 9.58 5.99
N ALA A 229 3.12 9.02 6.35
CA ALA A 229 3.20 7.91 7.32
C ALA A 229 2.73 8.36 8.70
N ASP A 230 3.26 9.50 9.18
CA ASP A 230 2.84 10.06 10.47
C ASP A 230 1.40 10.58 10.45
N TRP A 231 0.95 11.21 9.35
CA TRP A 231 -0.45 11.57 9.18
C TRP A 231 -1.36 10.32 9.21
N TYR A 232 -1.00 9.25 8.50
CA TYR A 232 -1.81 8.03 8.42
C TYR A 232 -1.85 7.29 9.77
N LYS A 233 -0.72 7.25 10.48
CA LYS A 233 -0.60 6.76 11.86
C LYS A 233 -1.47 7.56 12.83
N GLN A 234 -1.42 8.88 12.78
CA GLN A 234 -2.30 9.73 13.58
C GLN A 234 -3.78 9.54 13.21
N PHE A 235 -4.10 9.36 11.92
CA PHE A 235 -5.44 9.07 11.45
C PHE A 235 -5.94 7.72 12.00
N LEU A 236 -5.16 6.65 11.92
CA LEU A 236 -5.48 5.34 12.51
C LEU A 236 -5.62 5.39 14.04
N ALA A 237 -4.84 6.23 14.72
CA ALA A 237 -4.95 6.47 16.16
C ALA A 237 -6.15 7.36 16.55
N GLY A 238 -6.83 8.00 15.59
CA GLY A 238 -7.92 8.95 15.83
C GLY A 238 -7.49 10.37 16.19
N ASN A 239 -6.19 10.66 16.08
CA ASN A 239 -5.53 11.84 16.62
C ASN A 239 -5.03 12.85 15.55
N ALA A 240 -5.22 12.58 14.25
CA ALA A 240 -4.75 13.46 13.17
C ALA A 240 -5.22 14.91 13.37
N THR A 241 -4.28 15.85 13.41
CA THR A 241 -4.55 17.23 13.77
C THR A 241 -4.82 18.13 12.57
N ASP A 242 -5.72 19.08 12.81
CA ASP A 242 -6.45 19.93 11.87
C ASP A 242 -5.59 20.95 11.09
N LYS A 243 -4.26 20.79 11.08
CA LYS A 243 -3.30 21.78 10.57
C LYS A 243 -2.10 21.14 9.88
N LEU A 244 -2.19 21.01 8.56
CA LEU A 244 -1.03 20.95 7.66
C LEU A 244 -0.96 22.28 6.91
N GLU A 245 -0.02 23.16 7.31
CA GLU A 245 0.09 24.52 6.76
C GLU A 245 0.86 24.54 5.41
N LYS A 246 0.23 23.95 4.38
CA LYS A 246 0.73 23.90 3.01
C LYS A 246 0.57 25.27 2.33
N ARG A 247 1.66 26.04 2.23
CA ARG A 247 1.76 27.30 1.44
C ARG A 247 0.60 28.28 1.69
N GLY A 248 0.23 28.48 2.96
CA GLY A 248 -0.80 29.45 3.35
C GLY A 248 -2.26 29.03 3.08
N ARG A 249 -2.52 27.75 2.81
CA ARG A 249 -3.88 27.18 2.74
C ARG A 249 -4.08 26.14 3.85
N SER A 250 -5.21 26.20 4.53
CA SER A 250 -5.67 25.16 5.45
C SER A 250 -6.28 24.00 4.66
N LEU A 251 -5.70 22.81 4.76
CA LEU A 251 -6.33 21.57 4.27
C LEU A 251 -7.46 21.11 5.22
N PRO A 252 -8.49 20.39 4.73
CA PRO A 252 -9.55 19.82 5.55
C PRO A 252 -9.07 18.83 6.62
N VAL A 253 -9.94 18.54 7.60
CA VAL A 253 -9.62 17.77 8.82
C VAL A 253 -10.11 16.33 8.72
N LEU A 254 -9.35 15.35 9.26
CA LEU A 254 -9.89 14.02 9.59
C LEU A 254 -9.54 13.64 11.03
N ARG A 255 -10.50 13.06 11.76
CA ARG A 255 -10.27 12.39 13.06
C ARG A 255 -11.14 11.12 13.13
N GLN A 256 -10.54 10.01 13.54
CA GLN A 256 -11.10 8.66 13.40
C GLN A 256 -11.51 8.03 14.74
N ARG A 257 -12.62 7.28 14.83
CA ARG A 257 -12.93 6.45 16.02
C ARG A 257 -13.97 5.34 15.85
N PHE A 258 -13.63 4.11 16.22
CA PHE A 258 -14.53 3.07 16.76
C PHE A 258 -13.79 1.73 17.00
N LEU A 259 -14.30 0.93 17.93
CA LEU A 259 -14.74 -0.44 17.59
C LEU A 259 -15.78 -0.89 18.62
N GLY A 260 -16.19 -2.17 18.56
CA GLY A 260 -17.10 -2.78 19.52
C GLY A 260 -17.78 -4.02 18.94
N ARG A 261 -18.01 -4.99 19.83
CA ARG A 261 -18.72 -6.26 19.65
C ARG A 261 -20.13 -6.07 19.08
N GLY A 262 -20.68 -7.08 18.40
CA GLY A 262 -22.10 -7.08 18.00
C GLY A 262 -22.54 -8.03 16.88
N PHE A 263 -21.83 -9.12 16.58
CA PHE A 263 -22.31 -10.19 15.67
C PHE A 263 -21.59 -11.53 15.94
N LEU A 264 -21.76 -12.05 17.16
CA LEU A 264 -21.50 -13.44 17.52
C LEU A 264 -22.68 -13.87 18.41
N TYR A 265 -23.26 -15.04 18.12
CA TYR A 265 -24.51 -15.57 18.67
C TYR A 265 -25.81 -14.85 18.25
N SER A 266 -26.24 -15.15 17.03
CA SER A 266 -27.63 -15.56 16.73
C SER A 266 -27.63 -16.36 15.42
#